data_AF-A0A017HIE6-F1
#
_entry.id   AF-A0A017HIE6-F1
#
_cell.length_a   1.000
_cell.length_b   1.000
_cell.length_c   1.000
_cell.angle_alpha   90.00
_cell.angle_beta   90.00
_cell.angle_gamma   90.00
#
_symmetry.space_group_name_H-M   'P 1'
#
loop_
_entity.id
_entity.type
_entity.pdbx_description
1 polymer ?
#
loop_
_entity_poly.entity_id
_entity_poly.type
_entity_poly.pdbx_seq_one_letter_code
_entity_poly.pdbx_strand_id
1 'polypeptide(L)'
;MSAPFDALAGIAVVPVIAIESVDHEVPLADALLEGGLPTAEITFRTAAAAEVLARLRDRRPELLLGAGGLRHGRVEAGRESVDRVALARARELRS
;
A
#
# COMPACT_ATOMS: atom_id res chain seq x y z
N MET A 1 13.48 15.37 -1.27
CA MET A 1 13.25 13.92 -1.19
C MET A 1 12.05 13.58 -2.08
N SER A 2 11.92 12.35 -2.56
CA SER A 2 10.75 12.00 -3.39
C SER A 2 9.48 11.90 -2.54
N ALA A 3 8.32 12.15 -3.17
CA ALA A 3 7.00 12.13 -2.56
C ALA A 3 6.72 11.00 -1.55
N PRO A 4 7.06 9.72 -1.82
CA PRO A 4 6.80 8.64 -0.86
C PRO A 4 7.69 8.69 0.39
N PHE A 5 8.94 9.17 0.29
CA PHE A 5 9.80 9.29 1.47
C PHE A 5 9.35 10.41 2.40
N ASP A 6 8.85 11.51 1.84
CA ASP A 6 8.27 12.61 2.63
C ASP A 6 7.02 12.11 3.41
N ALA A 7 6.17 11.29 2.78
CA ALA A 7 4.98 10.72 3.41
C ALA A 7 5.31 9.70 4.52
N LEU A 8 6.37 8.91 4.34
CA LEU A 8 6.81 7.91 5.32
C LEU A 8 7.65 8.50 6.46
N ALA A 9 8.28 9.66 6.29
CA ALA A 9 9.19 10.23 7.29
C ALA A 9 8.53 10.48 8.66
N GLY A 10 7.23 10.75 8.68
CA GLY A 10 6.44 10.90 9.92
C GLY A 10 5.88 9.59 10.49
N ILE A 11 6.01 8.47 9.75
CA ILE A 11 5.45 7.18 10.08
C ILE A 11 6.59 6.29 10.59
N ALA A 12 6.63 6.06 11.90
CA ALA A 12 7.72 5.30 12.54
C ALA A 12 7.71 3.79 12.20
N VAL A 13 6.58 3.25 11.74
CA VAL A 13 6.37 1.82 11.49
C VAL A 13 5.63 1.61 10.17
N VAL A 14 6.18 0.74 9.31
CA VAL A 14 5.51 0.29 8.07
C VAL A 14 5.05 -1.16 8.25
N PRO A 15 3.73 -1.44 8.28
CA PRO A 15 3.20 -2.79 8.34
C PRO A 15 3.53 -3.58 7.07
N VAL A 16 4.16 -4.74 7.21
CA VAL A 16 4.40 -5.68 6.10
C VAL A 16 3.47 -6.88 6.26
N ILE A 17 2.57 -7.08 5.31
CA ILE A 17 1.39 -7.93 5.50
C ILE A 17 1.31 -8.99 4.41
N ALA A 18 1.21 -10.25 4.83
CA ALA A 18 0.76 -11.36 3.99
C ALA A 18 -0.74 -11.56 4.20
N ILE A 19 -1.52 -11.49 3.13
CA ILE A 19 -2.98 -11.54 3.17
C ILE A 19 -3.48 -12.60 2.20
N GLU A 20 -4.31 -13.52 2.69
CA GLU A 20 -4.70 -14.72 1.91
C GLU A 20 -5.97 -14.54 1.08
N SER A 21 -6.84 -13.60 1.48
CA SER A 21 -8.11 -13.32 0.79
C SER A 21 -8.36 -11.83 0.69
N VAL A 22 -8.95 -11.44 -0.43
CA VAL A 22 -9.50 -10.10 -0.69
C VAL A 22 -10.58 -9.70 0.32
N ASP A 23 -11.27 -10.65 0.93
CA ASP A 23 -12.34 -10.33 1.90
C ASP A 23 -11.81 -9.59 3.15
N HIS A 24 -10.52 -9.71 3.45
CA HIS A 24 -9.87 -9.07 4.58
C HIS A 24 -9.29 -7.69 4.26
N GLU A 25 -9.23 -7.29 2.99
CA GLU A 25 -8.47 -6.10 2.56
C GLU A 25 -9.03 -4.81 3.18
N VAL A 26 -10.34 -4.62 3.11
CA VAL A 26 -11.00 -3.40 3.58
C VAL A 26 -10.99 -3.31 5.12
N PRO A 27 -11.42 -4.35 5.86
CA PRO A 27 -11.32 -4.32 7.33
C PRO A 27 -9.90 -4.07 7.84
N LEU A 28 -8.89 -4.65 7.18
CA LEU A 28 -7.49 -4.42 7.52
C LEU A 28 -7.08 -2.96 7.29
N ALA A 29 -7.41 -2.41 6.13
CA ALA A 29 -7.06 -1.02 5.80
C ALA A 29 -7.73 -0.02 6.75
N ASP A 30 -9.00 -0.25 7.10
CA ASP A 30 -9.73 0.58 8.05
C ASP A 30 -9.06 0.56 9.43
N ALA A 31 -8.69 -0.63 9.92
CA ALA A 31 -8.00 -0.77 11.20
C ALA A 31 -6.63 -0.05 11.22
N LEU A 32 -5.89 -0.09 10.10
CA LEU A 32 -4.61 0.63 9.99
C LEU A 32 -4.81 2.16 10.00
N LEU A 33 -5.80 2.65 9.27
CA LEU A 33 -6.14 4.08 9.23
C LEU A 33 -6.61 4.59 10.60
N GLU A 34 -7.50 3.85 11.26
CA GLU A 34 -7.96 4.16 12.63
C GLU A 34 -6.83 4.13 13.65
N GLY A 35 -5.87 3.21 13.47
CA GLY A 35 -4.67 3.10 14.30
C GLY A 35 -3.59 4.16 14.03
N GLY A 36 -3.82 5.10 13.11
CA GLY A 36 -2.86 6.14 12.76
C GLY A 36 -1.67 5.64 11.93
N LEU A 37 -1.83 4.51 11.23
CA LEU A 37 -0.84 3.92 10.33
C LEU A 37 -1.36 3.99 8.89
N PRO A 38 -1.31 5.14 8.22
CA PRO A 38 -1.81 5.31 6.85
C PRO A 38 -0.86 4.72 5.79
N THR A 39 -0.29 3.54 6.05
CA THR A 39 0.56 2.82 5.11
C THR A 39 0.50 1.31 5.30
N ALA A 40 0.70 0.56 4.22
CA ALA A 40 0.89 -0.89 4.26
C ALA A 40 1.75 -1.37 3.08
N GLU A 41 2.66 -2.30 3.34
CA GLU A 41 3.32 -3.10 2.31
C GLU A 41 2.62 -4.47 2.23
N ILE A 42 1.99 -4.77 1.09
CA ILE A 42 1.45 -6.11 0.84
C ILE A 42 2.53 -6.95 0.18
N THR A 43 2.91 -8.05 0.83
CA THR A 43 3.94 -8.94 0.31
C THR A 43 3.39 -9.94 -0.70
N PHE A 44 4.09 -10.16 -1.81
CA PHE A 44 3.78 -11.14 -2.84
C PHE A 44 4.11 -12.58 -2.39
N ARG A 45 3.82 -12.93 -1.13
CA ARG A 45 3.92 -14.31 -0.61
C ARG A 45 2.61 -15.09 -0.79
N THR A 46 1.51 -14.41 -1.04
CA THR A 46 0.19 -15.00 -1.28
C THR A 46 -0.26 -14.76 -2.72
N ALA A 47 -1.15 -15.61 -3.23
CA ALA A 47 -1.73 -15.44 -4.57
C ALA A 47 -2.63 -14.19 -4.66
N ALA A 48 -3.22 -13.76 -3.54
CA ALA A 48 -4.14 -12.63 -3.47
C ALA A 48 -3.44 -11.26 -3.51
N ALA A 49 -2.12 -11.18 -3.37
CA ALA A 49 -1.40 -9.91 -3.14
C ALA A 49 -1.68 -8.84 -4.20
N ALA A 50 -1.64 -9.20 -5.49
CA ALA A 50 -1.86 -8.25 -6.58
C ALA A 50 -3.31 -7.72 -6.60
N GLU A 51 -4.29 -8.60 -6.43
CA GLU A 51 -5.70 -8.21 -6.40
C GLU A 51 -6.01 -7.34 -5.18
N VAL A 52 -5.50 -7.72 -4.01
CA VAL A 52 -5.65 -6.92 -2.79
C VAL A 52 -5.07 -5.52 -2.97
N LEU A 53 -3.86 -5.39 -3.51
CA LEU A 53 -3.25 -4.09 -3.77
C LEU A 53 -4.09 -3.23 -4.71
N ALA A 54 -4.58 -3.82 -5.81
CA ALA A 54 -5.43 -3.12 -6.77
C ALA A 54 -6.75 -2.65 -6.13
N ARG A 55 -7.40 -3.52 -5.34
CA ARG A 55 -8.65 -3.18 -4.64
C ARG A 55 -8.45 -2.16 -3.54
N LEU A 56 -7.38 -2.26 -2.76
CA LEU A 56 -7.04 -1.29 -1.72
C LEU A 56 -6.75 0.08 -2.32
N ARG A 57 -6.00 0.13 -3.42
CA ARG A 57 -5.74 1.38 -4.15
C ARG A 57 -7.03 2.09 -4.53
N ASP A 58 -8.02 1.33 -4.99
CA ASP A 58 -9.28 1.89 -5.48
C ASP A 58 -10.28 2.19 -4.34
N ARG A 59 -10.28 1.37 -3.28
CA ARG A 59 -11.24 1.48 -2.16
C ARG A 59 -10.76 2.33 -1.00
N ARG A 60 -9.45 2.48 -0.82
CA ARG A 60 -8.77 3.17 0.29
C ARG A 60 -7.59 4.00 -0.23
N PRO A 61 -7.86 5.02 -1.07
CA PRO A 61 -6.81 5.86 -1.63
C PRO A 61 -6.04 6.69 -0.58
N GLU A 62 -6.51 6.72 0.67
CA GLU A 62 -5.83 7.33 1.81
C GLU A 62 -4.62 6.52 2.29
N LEU A 63 -4.57 5.22 1.97
CA LEU A 63 -3.53 4.31 2.41
C LEU A 63 -2.33 4.36 1.44
N LEU A 64 -1.15 4.69 1.96
CA LEU A 64 0.09 4.60 1.17
C LEU A 64 0.51 3.13 1.02
N LEU A 65 0.35 2.58 -0.19
CA LEU A 65 0.60 1.18 -0.50
C LEU A 65 2.00 0.92 -1.06
N GLY A 66 2.62 -0.17 -0.59
CA GLY A 66 3.85 -0.74 -1.13
C GLY A 66 3.64 -2.20 -1.58
N ALA A 67 4.40 -2.61 -2.60
CA ALA A 67 4.45 -4.00 -3.08
C ALA A 67 5.76 -4.65 -2.62
N GLY A 68 5.65 -5.64 -1.74
CA GLY A 68 6.77 -6.30 -1.07
C GLY A 68 7.05 -7.71 -1.57
N GLY A 69 8.21 -8.27 -1.20
CA GLY A 69 8.53 -9.68 -1.50
C GLY A 69 8.62 -10.02 -2.99
N LEU A 70 8.87 -9.02 -3.83
CA LEU A 70 9.01 -9.17 -5.27
C LEU A 70 10.31 -9.93 -5.59
N ARG A 71 10.20 -10.95 -6.44
CA ARG A 71 11.33 -11.69 -7.03
C ARG A 71 11.27 -11.53 -8.54
N HIS A 72 12.26 -12.08 -9.25
CA HIS A 72 12.27 -12.15 -10.71
C HIS A 72 10.90 -12.60 -11.26
N GLY A 73 10.36 -11.86 -12.22
CA GLY A 73 9.04 -12.09 -12.83
C GLY A 73 7.84 -11.50 -12.09
N ARG A 74 8.02 -10.88 -10.91
CA ARG A 74 6.92 -10.23 -10.15
C ARG A 74 7.01 -8.71 -10.09
N VAL A 75 8.07 -8.11 -10.61
CA VAL A 75 8.33 -6.66 -10.52
C VAL A 75 7.26 -5.86 -11.25
N GLU A 76 6.97 -6.17 -12.50
CA GLU A 76 5.91 -5.51 -13.28
C GLU A 76 4.53 -5.64 -12.61
N ALA A 77 4.12 -6.84 -12.21
CA ALA A 77 2.86 -7.04 -11.50
C ALA A 77 2.79 -6.22 -10.20
N GLY A 78 3.91 -6.14 -9.46
CA GLY A 78 4.04 -5.32 -8.27
C GLY A 78 3.82 -3.84 -8.56
N ARG A 79 4.49 -3.30 -9.60
CA ARG A 79 4.34 -1.90 -10.05
C ARG A 79 2.93 -1.57 -10.46
N GLU A 80 2.32 -2.38 -11.33
CA GLU A 80 0.96 -2.17 -11.84
C GLU A 80 -0.10 -2.17 -10.72
N SER A 81 0.14 -2.95 -9.67
CA SER A 81 -0.78 -3.07 -8.54
C SER A 81 -0.79 -1.84 -7.62
N VAL A 82 0.32 -1.08 -7.57
CA VAL A 82 0.45 0.14 -6.74
C VAL A 82 0.38 1.44 -7.54
N ASP A 83 0.59 1.38 -8.86
CA ASP A 83 0.63 2.57 -9.72
C ASP A 83 -0.76 3.21 -9.86
N ARG A 84 -1.00 4.25 -9.05
CA ARG A 84 -1.74 5.50 -9.35
C ARG A 84 -1.80 6.49 -8.16
N VAL A 85 -1.58 6.08 -6.91
CA VAL A 85 -2.08 6.87 -5.74
C VAL A 85 -1.01 7.51 -4.83
N ALA A 86 0.25 7.08 -4.80
CA ALA A 86 1.24 7.67 -3.87
C ALA A 86 1.63 9.14 -4.18
N LEU A 87 1.50 9.59 -5.43
CA LEU A 87 2.03 10.90 -5.87
C LEU A 87 1.04 12.07 -5.77
N ALA A 88 -0.27 11.82 -5.79
CA ALA A 88 -1.28 12.88 -5.79
C ALA A 88 -1.37 13.58 -4.42
N ARG A 89 -1.35 12.83 -3.31
CA ARG A 89 -1.53 13.35 -1.95
C ARG A 89 -0.30 14.04 -1.35
N ALA A 90 0.91 13.60 -1.71
CA ALA A 90 2.15 14.30 -1.30
C ALA A 90 2.24 15.73 -1.88
N ARG A 91 1.41 16.09 -2.86
CA ARG A 91 1.29 17.46 -3.38
C ARG A 91 0.26 18.28 -2.61
N GLU A 92 -0.80 17.66 -2.10
CA GLU A 92 -1.88 18.31 -1.34
C GLU A 92 -1.50 18.58 0.13
N LEU A 93 -0.67 17.73 0.75
CA LEU A 93 -0.17 17.97 2.12
C LEU A 93 0.93 19.05 2.19
N ARG A 94 1.28 19.68 1.06
CA ARG A 94 2.25 20.79 0.96
C ARG A 94 1.61 22.17 0.74
N SER A 95 0.27 22.25 0.78
CA SER A 95 -0.49 23.52 0.80
C SER A 95 -1.10 23.75 2.16
#